data_AF-A0A6G3XQY1-F1
#
_entry.id   AF-A0A6G3XQY1-F1
#
_cell.length_a   1.000
_cell.length_b   1.000
_cell.length_c   1.000
_cell.angle_alpha   90.00
_cell.angle_beta   90.00
_cell.angle_gamma   90.00
#
_symmetry.space_group_name_H-M   'P 1'
#
loop_
_entity.id
_entity.type
_entity.pdbx_description
1 polymer ?
#
loop_
_entity_poly.entity_id
_entity_poly.type
_entity_poly.pdbx_seq_one_letter_code
_entity_poly.pdbx_strand_id
1 'polypeptide(L)'
;RINGEDPGRGFLPAPGTVTTFAPPTGPGVRLDAGVESGSVIGPAWDSLLAKLIVTGATRQQALQRAARALAEFQVEGMATAIPF
;
A
#
# COMPACT_ATOMS: atom_id res chain seq x y z
N ARG A 1 3.91 -0.93 -5.55
CA ARG A 1 3.03 0.26 -5.43
C ARG A 1 1.87 -0.15 -4.54
N ILE A 2 1.32 0.78 -3.77
CA ILE A 2 0.11 0.54 -2.97
C ILE A 2 -0.99 1.39 -3.60
N ASN A 3 -1.88 0.72 -4.33
CA ASN A 3 -2.94 1.37 -5.08
C ASN A 3 -4.30 1.12 -4.42
N GLY A 4 -5.18 2.12 -4.45
CA GLY A 4 -6.60 2.03 -4.09
C GLY A 4 -7.42 1.44 -5.25
N GLU A 5 -7.11 0.20 -5.62
CA GLU A 5 -7.74 -0.56 -6.70
C GLU A 5 -8.30 -1.87 -6.12
N ASP A 6 -9.36 -2.40 -6.71
CA ASP A 6 -10.01 -3.65 -6.28
C ASP A 6 -9.62 -4.83 -7.20
N PRO A 7 -8.75 -5.76 -6.76
CA PRO A 7 -8.38 -6.94 -7.54
C PRO A 7 -9.58 -7.85 -7.87
N GLY A 8 -10.58 -7.91 -7.00
CA GLY A 8 -11.80 -8.68 -7.20
C GLY A 8 -12.73 -8.11 -8.28
N ARG A 9 -12.46 -6.87 -8.73
CA ARG A 9 -13.22 -6.17 -9.78
C ARG A 9 -12.35 -5.78 -10.97
N GLY A 10 -11.24 -6.49 -11.21
CA GLY A 10 -10.35 -6.25 -12.34
C GLY A 10 -9.50 -4.99 -12.18
N PHE A 11 -9.07 -4.68 -10.95
CA PHE A 11 -8.22 -3.53 -10.60
C PHE A 11 -8.86 -2.17 -10.92
N LEU A 12 -10.19 -2.07 -10.89
CA LEU A 12 -10.86 -0.78 -10.98
C LEU A 12 -10.47 0.10 -9.79
N PRO A 13 -10.21 1.41 -10.00
CA PRO A 13 -10.03 2.35 -8.91
C PRO A 13 -11.24 2.32 -7.98
N ALA A 14 -10.99 2.34 -6.67
CA ALA A 14 -12.00 2.31 -5.64
C ALA A 14 -11.92 3.57 -4.77
N PRO A 15 -12.40 4.74 -5.24
CA PRO A 15 -12.46 5.96 -4.45
C PRO A 15 -13.16 5.72 -3.11
N GLY A 16 -12.70 6.39 -2.06
CA GLY A 16 -13.19 6.14 -0.71
C GLY A 16 -12.40 6.92 0.34
N THR A 17 -12.74 6.68 1.60
CA THR A 17 -11.99 7.23 2.73
C THR A 17 -11.06 6.15 3.27
N VAL A 18 -9.78 6.49 3.43
CA VAL A 18 -8.84 5.62 4.14
C VAL A 18 -9.15 5.74 5.63
N THR A 19 -9.85 4.76 6.22
CA THR A 19 -10.22 4.83 7.64
C THR A 19 -9.04 4.53 8.55
N THR A 20 -8.20 3.58 8.12
CA THR A 20 -6.98 3.17 8.82
C THR A 20 -5.83 3.13 7.82
N PHE A 21 -4.71 3.79 8.15
CA PHE A 21 -3.46 3.70 7.42
C PHE A 21 -2.32 3.38 8.40
N ALA A 22 -1.99 2.09 8.54
CA ALA A 22 -0.93 1.63 9.42
C ALA A 22 0.20 1.00 8.58
N PRO A 23 1.22 1.79 8.21
CA PRO A 23 2.30 1.29 7.36
C PRO A 23 3.30 0.40 8.10
N PRO A 24 3.97 -0.52 7.39
CA PRO A 24 5.03 -1.33 7.96
C PRO A 24 6.27 -0.48 8.27
N THR A 25 7.09 -0.96 9.20
CA THR A 25 8.35 -0.32 9.55
C THR A 25 9.50 -1.32 9.61
N GLY A 26 10.68 -0.87 10.05
CA GLY A 26 11.84 -1.72 10.30
C GLY A 26 12.92 -1.68 9.21
N PRO A 27 13.94 -2.54 9.33
CA PRO A 27 15.15 -2.45 8.51
C PRO A 27 14.88 -2.61 7.02
N GLY A 28 15.41 -1.67 6.23
CA GLY A 28 15.29 -1.68 4.78
C GLY A 28 13.88 -1.37 4.25
N VAL A 29 12.96 -0.89 5.09
CA VAL A 29 11.62 -0.46 4.68
C VAL A 29 11.60 1.06 4.63
N ARG A 30 11.22 1.61 3.48
CA ARG A 30 10.90 3.03 3.30
C ARG A 30 9.51 3.13 2.68
N LEU A 31 8.72 4.07 3.18
CA LEU A 31 7.42 4.40 2.62
C LEU A 31 7.42 5.87 2.18
N ASP A 32 7.01 6.11 0.94
CA ASP A 32 6.60 7.43 0.50
C ASP A 32 5.07 7.42 0.37
N ALA A 33 4.37 8.07 1.29
CA ALA A 33 2.91 8.10 1.31
C ALA A 33 2.35 9.44 0.80
N GLY A 34 1.26 9.38 0.04
CA GLY A 34 0.46 10.56 -0.32
C GLY A 34 -0.83 10.69 0.48
N VAL A 35 -1.05 9.78 1.44
CA VAL A 35 -2.28 9.66 2.23
C VAL A 35 -1.96 9.33 3.69
N GLU A 36 -2.95 9.55 4.54
CA GLU A 36 -2.97 9.19 5.96
C GLU A 36 -4.40 8.76 6.37
N SER A 37 -4.58 8.23 7.58
CA SER A 37 -5.92 7.93 8.10
C SER A 37 -6.81 9.18 8.06
N GLY A 38 -8.02 9.05 7.52
CA GLY A 38 -8.96 10.14 7.26
C GLY A 38 -8.85 10.78 5.88
N SER A 39 -7.83 10.44 5.07
CA SER A 39 -7.72 10.93 3.69
C SER A 39 -8.89 10.47 2.83
N VAL A 40 -9.44 11.39 2.04
CA VAL A 40 -10.53 11.13 1.09
C VAL A 40 -9.98 11.11 -0.32
N ILE A 41 -10.11 9.98 -1.01
CA ILE A 41 -9.60 9.76 -2.35
C ILE A 41 -10.75 9.87 -3.35
N GLY A 42 -10.68 10.88 -4.21
CA GLY A 42 -11.62 11.10 -5.30
C GLY A 42 -11.20 10.41 -6.61
N PRO A 43 -12.10 10.33 -7.61
CA PRO A 43 -11.84 9.64 -8.87
C PRO A 43 -10.98 10.43 -9.88
N ALA A 44 -10.61 11.67 -9.57
CA ALA A 44 -9.97 12.59 -10.52
C ALA A 44 -8.46 12.35 -10.71
N TRP A 45 -7.84 11.53 -9.87
CA TRP A 45 -6.39 11.31 -9.83
C TRP A 45 -6.05 9.83 -9.98
N ASP A 46 -4.76 9.53 -10.06
CA ASP A 46 -4.33 8.13 -10.05
C ASP A 46 -4.67 7.47 -8.70
N SER A 47 -4.73 6.14 -8.70
CA SER A 47 -5.07 5.33 -7.54
C SER A 47 -3.90 5.18 -6.55
N LEU A 48 -2.78 5.88 -6.73
CA LEU A 48 -1.58 5.65 -5.92
C LEU A 48 -1.74 6.22 -4.51
N LEU A 49 -1.77 5.34 -3.52
CA LEU A 49 -1.81 5.71 -2.11
C LEU A 49 -0.39 5.92 -1.56
N ALA A 50 0.50 4.97 -1.84
CA ALA A 50 1.88 5.01 -1.37
C ALA A 50 2.85 4.17 -2.22
N LYS A 51 4.14 4.46 -2.08
CA LYS A 51 5.24 3.64 -2.58
C LYS A 51 5.91 2.95 -1.40
N LEU A 52 5.79 1.63 -1.34
CA LEU A 52 6.59 0.78 -0.45
C LEU A 52 7.89 0.41 -1.18
N ILE A 53 9.02 0.86 -0.66
CA ILE A 53 10.36 0.57 -1.17
C ILE A 53 11.08 -0.30 -0.16
N VAL A 54 11.59 -1.45 -0.63
CA VAL A 54 12.27 -2.43 0.22
C VAL A 54 13.67 -2.71 -0.29
N THR A 55 14.65 -2.63 0.60
CA THR A 55 16.06 -2.89 0.32
C THR A 55 16.60 -4.04 1.18
N GLY A 56 17.61 -4.73 0.64
CA GLY A 56 18.35 -5.80 1.31
C GLY A 56 19.73 -5.95 0.68
N ALA A 57 20.66 -6.54 1.42
CA ALA A 57 22.00 -6.83 0.92
C ALA A 57 21.98 -7.86 -0.24
N THR A 58 20.93 -8.69 -0.30
CA THR A 58 20.68 -9.63 -1.38
C THR A 58 19.23 -9.52 -1.85
N ARG A 59 18.97 -10.01 -3.07
CA ARG A 59 17.61 -10.13 -3.60
C ARG A 59 16.69 -10.94 -2.68
N GLN A 60 17.19 -12.06 -2.15
CA GLN A 60 16.42 -12.92 -1.25
C GLN A 60 16.00 -12.17 0.02
N GLN A 61 16.93 -11.42 0.63
CA GLN A 61 16.60 -10.62 1.81
C GLN A 61 15.58 -9.53 1.50
N ALA A 62 15.69 -8.85 0.35
CA ALA A 62 14.72 -7.84 -0.07
C ALA A 62 13.32 -8.43 -0.25
N LEU A 63 13.20 -9.61 -0.88
CA LEU A 63 11.92 -10.30 -1.06
C LEU A 63 11.29 -10.74 0.27
N GLN A 64 12.09 -11.29 1.19
CA GLN A 64 11.61 -11.68 2.53
C GLN A 64 11.11 -10.47 3.33
N ARG A 65 11.84 -9.36 3.28
CA ARG A 65 11.42 -8.10 3.90
C ARG A 65 10.16 -7.54 3.25
N ALA A 66 10.03 -7.64 1.92
CA ALA A 66 8.86 -7.16 1.20
C ALA A 66 7.61 -7.98 1.56
N ALA A 67 7.73 -9.31 1.63
CA ALA A 67 6.63 -10.17 2.07
C ALA A 67 6.16 -9.83 3.49
N ARG A 68 7.10 -9.64 4.43
CA ARG A 68 6.76 -9.19 5.80
C ARG A 68 6.09 -7.81 5.80
N ALA A 69 6.69 -6.84 5.11
CA ALA A 69 6.18 -5.47 5.07
C ALA A 69 4.77 -5.40 4.46
N LEU A 70 4.48 -6.18 3.42
CA LEU A 70 3.13 -6.27 2.85
C LEU A 70 2.14 -6.94 3.81
N ALA A 71 2.55 -7.99 4.53
CA ALA A 71 1.69 -8.66 5.52
C ALA A 71 1.36 -7.78 6.74
N GLU A 72 2.25 -6.85 7.09
CA GLU A 72 2.07 -5.87 8.18
C GLU A 72 1.29 -4.63 7.73
N PHE A 73 1.19 -4.34 6.44
CA PHE A 73 0.58 -3.11 5.94
C PHE A 73 -0.95 -3.20 6.01
N GLN A 74 -1.55 -2.44 6.93
CA GLN A 74 -3.01 -2.32 7.03
C GLN A 74 -3.49 -1.02 6.39
N VAL A 75 -4.42 -1.17 5.44
CA VAL A 75 -5.18 -0.07 4.84
C VAL A 75 -6.65 -0.48 4.83
N GLU A 76 -7.49 0.30 5.48
CA GLU A 76 -8.93 0.01 5.63
C GLU A 76 -9.80 1.14 5.07
N GLY A 77 -11.09 0.87 4.89
CA GLY A 77 -12.09 1.83 4.42
C GLY A 77 -12.21 1.92 2.89
N MET A 78 -11.28 1.32 2.15
CA MET A 78 -11.33 1.19 0.70
C MET A 78 -10.61 -0.09 0.25
N ALA A 79 -10.89 -0.53 -0.98
CA ALA A 79 -10.13 -1.64 -1.57
C ALA A 79 -8.70 -1.22 -1.88
N THR A 80 -7.76 -2.16 -1.75
CA THR A 80 -6.38 -1.95 -2.15
C THR A 80 -5.83 -3.17 -2.88
N ALA A 81 -4.77 -2.96 -3.67
CA ALA A 81 -4.06 -4.04 -4.35
C ALA A 81 -3.12 -4.85 -3.44
N ILE A 82 -3.04 -4.56 -2.12
CA ILE A 82 -2.14 -5.27 -1.19
C ILE A 82 -2.37 -6.80 -1.16
N PRO A 83 -3.61 -7.33 -1.21
CA PRO A 83 -3.85 -8.77 -1.15
C PRO A 83 -3.47 -9.57 -2.40
N PHE A 84 -3.07 -8.90 -3.49
CA PHE A 84 -2.69 -9.51 -4.77
C PHE A 84 -1.15 -9.59 -4.90
#